data_AF-A0A1L0CND2-F1
#
_entry.id   AF-A0A1L0CND2-F1
#
_cell.length_a   1.000
_cell.length_b   1.000
_cell.length_c   1.000
_cell.angle_alpha   90.00
_cell.angle_beta   90.00
_cell.angle_gamma   90.00
#
_symmetry.space_group_name_H-M   'P 1'
#
loop_
_entity.id
_entity.type
_entity.pdbx_description
1 polymer ?
#
loop_
_entity_poly.entity_id
_entity_poly.type
_entity_poly.pdbx_seq_one_letter_code
_entity_poly.pdbx_strand_id
1 'polypeptide(L)'
;MSDHQIPTAQPVKVKKLKQKKKKDPNAPKRGLSAYMIYANENRDRVRAENEGITFGQVGKKLGEEWKALTEEQKQKYKDLAEVEKKRYESEKALYLATK
;
A
#
# COMPACT_ATOMS: atom_id res chain seq x y z
N MET A 1 27.67 -37.81 0.67
CA MET A 1 26.71 -37.30 -0.33
C MET A 1 25.70 -36.41 0.39
N SER A 2 25.47 -35.23 -0.18
CA SER A 2 24.38 -34.29 0.09
C SER A 2 24.36 -33.57 1.44
N ASP A 3 25.30 -32.63 1.52
CA ASP A 3 25.12 -31.29 2.10
C ASP A 3 23.64 -30.83 2.04
N HIS A 4 22.98 -30.80 3.20
CA HIS A 4 21.68 -30.15 3.36
C HIS A 4 21.89 -28.84 4.10
N GLN A 5 22.46 -27.88 3.37
CA GLN A 5 22.40 -26.46 3.68
C GLN A 5 20.93 -26.03 3.85
N ILE A 6 20.48 -25.87 5.10
CA ILE A 6 19.23 -25.16 5.41
C ILE A 6 19.46 -23.68 5.07
N PRO A 7 18.69 -23.07 4.14
CA PRO A 7 18.86 -21.65 3.85
C PRO A 7 18.45 -20.83 5.09
N THR A 8 19.39 -19.98 5.51
CA THR A 8 19.31 -19.10 6.67
C THR A 8 18.08 -18.21 6.60
N ALA A 9 17.14 -18.43 7.52
CA ALA A 9 16.02 -17.55 7.76
C ALA A 9 16.53 -16.17 8.20
N GLN A 10 16.54 -15.22 7.27
CA GLN A 10 16.82 -13.82 7.56
C GLN A 10 15.83 -13.31 8.62
N PRO A 11 16.28 -12.57 9.66
CA PRO A 11 15.39 -12.02 10.66
C PRO A 11 14.54 -10.92 10.01
N VAL A 12 13.27 -11.23 9.71
CA VAL A 12 12.27 -10.23 9.34
C VAL A 12 12.13 -9.27 10.52
N LYS A 13 12.78 -8.11 10.42
CA LYS A 13 12.61 -6.96 11.33
C LYS A 13 11.14 -6.57 11.33
N VAL A 14 10.36 -7.13 12.25
CA VAL A 14 9.00 -6.70 12.58
C VAL A 14 9.09 -5.27 13.13
N LYS A 15 8.95 -4.29 12.23
CA LYS A 15 8.81 -2.88 12.61
C LYS A 15 7.55 -2.79 13.46
N LYS A 16 7.71 -2.57 14.77
CA LYS A 16 6.64 -2.24 15.72
C LYS A 16 5.74 -1.18 15.06
N LEU A 17 4.53 -1.58 14.65
CA LEU A 17 3.51 -0.67 14.14
C LEU A 17 3.18 0.27 15.30
N LYS A 18 3.78 1.47 15.29
CA LYS A 18 3.41 2.56 16.20
C LYS A 18 1.89 2.71 16.11
N GLN A 19 1.18 2.41 17.21
CA GLN A 19 -0.25 2.64 17.37
C GLN A 19 -0.55 4.05 16.86
N LYS A 20 -1.18 4.14 15.68
CA LYS A 20 -1.60 5.42 15.14
C LYS A 20 -2.68 5.93 16.10
N LYS A 21 -2.40 7.05 16.79
CA LYS A 21 -3.38 7.79 17.60
C LYS A 21 -4.71 7.81 16.85
N LYS A 22 -5.82 7.53 17.57
CA LYS A 22 -7.19 7.56 17.05
C LYS A 22 -7.33 8.82 16.21
N LYS A 23 -7.37 8.65 14.88
CA LYS A 23 -7.53 9.76 13.95
C LYS A 23 -9.00 10.15 14.04
N ASP A 24 -9.28 11.44 14.23
CA ASP A 24 -10.66 11.93 14.35
C ASP A 24 -11.52 11.33 13.22
N PRO A 25 -12.71 10.78 13.52
CA PRO A 25 -13.54 10.10 12.53
C PRO A 25 -14.00 11.02 11.39
N ASN A 26 -14.01 12.34 11.63
CA ASN A 26 -14.34 13.35 10.62
C ASN A 26 -13.11 13.84 9.83
N ALA A 27 -11.89 13.44 10.21
CA ALA A 27 -10.72 13.82 9.45
C ALA A 27 -10.75 13.10 8.09
N PRO A 28 -10.54 13.82 6.98
CA PRO A 28 -10.54 13.19 5.68
C PRO A 28 -9.47 12.11 5.61
N LYS A 29 -9.76 11.05 4.87
CA LYS A 29 -8.87 9.91 4.75
C LYS A 29 -7.69 10.33 3.89
N ARG A 30 -6.47 10.20 4.43
CA ARG A 30 -5.21 10.56 3.75
C ARG A 30 -5.23 10.16 2.27
N GLY A 31 -4.84 11.10 1.40
CA GLY A 31 -4.67 10.86 -0.02
C GLY A 31 -3.79 9.62 -0.25
N LEU A 32 -4.23 8.77 -1.17
CA LEU A 32 -3.53 7.54 -1.50
C LEU A 32 -2.28 7.89 -2.34
N SER A 33 -1.14 7.30 -2.01
CA SER A 33 0.05 7.41 -2.87
C SER A 33 -0.07 6.49 -4.09
N ALA A 34 0.81 6.65 -5.09
CA ALA A 34 0.80 5.86 -6.32
C ALA A 34 0.76 4.35 -6.05
N TYR A 35 1.62 3.88 -5.13
CA TYR A 35 1.62 2.50 -4.67
C TYR A 35 0.33 2.09 -3.97
N MET A 36 -0.28 2.97 -3.16
CA MET A 36 -1.54 2.64 -2.48
C MET A 36 -2.73 2.56 -3.44
N ILE A 37 -2.74 3.36 -4.52
CA ILE A 37 -3.77 3.28 -5.57
C ILE A 37 -3.63 1.97 -6.32
N TYR A 38 -2.41 1.68 -6.81
CA TYR A 38 -2.08 0.42 -7.46
C TYR A 38 -2.40 -0.79 -6.58
N ALA A 39 -1.96 -0.77 -5.32
CA ALA A 39 -2.22 -1.85 -4.38
C ALA A 39 -3.71 -1.94 -4.04
N ASN A 40 -4.48 -0.85 -4.07
CA ASN A 40 -5.92 -0.91 -3.86
C ASN A 40 -6.65 -1.62 -5.00
N GLU A 41 -6.37 -1.26 -6.25
CA GLU A 41 -6.98 -1.93 -7.40
C GLU A 41 -6.53 -3.39 -7.51
N ASN A 42 -5.23 -3.64 -7.31
CA ASN A 42 -4.67 -4.96 -7.51
C ASN A 42 -4.83 -5.87 -6.28
N ARG A 43 -5.03 -5.36 -5.05
CA ARG A 43 -5.31 -6.26 -3.90
C ARG A 43 -6.59 -7.04 -4.11
N ASP A 44 -7.62 -6.43 -4.69
CA ASP A 44 -8.93 -7.06 -4.87
C ASP A 44 -8.82 -8.08 -6.00
N ARG A 45 -8.10 -7.75 -7.08
CA ARG A 45 -7.74 -8.70 -8.14
C ARG A 45 -6.92 -9.88 -7.61
N VAL A 46 -5.78 -9.62 -6.95
CA VAL A 46 -4.87 -10.65 -6.43
C VAL A 46 -5.55 -11.51 -5.37
N ARG A 47 -6.40 -10.92 -4.52
CA ARG A 47 -7.19 -11.66 -3.53
C ARG A 47 -8.26 -12.54 -4.19
N ALA A 48 -8.90 -12.07 -5.26
CA ALA A 48 -9.85 -12.87 -6.03
C ALA A 48 -9.16 -14.00 -6.81
N GLU A 49 -7.98 -13.74 -7.40
CA GLU A 49 -7.20 -14.76 -8.10
C GLU A 49 -6.54 -15.78 -7.13
N ASN A 50 -6.30 -15.38 -5.89
CA ASN A 50 -5.68 -16.22 -4.87
C ASN A 50 -6.62 -16.30 -3.66
N GLU A 51 -7.75 -17.01 -3.82
CA GLU A 51 -8.65 -17.27 -2.71
C GLU A 51 -7.93 -18.09 -1.63
N GLY A 52 -7.79 -17.51 -0.43
CA GLY A 52 -7.17 -18.16 0.73
C GLY A 52 -5.77 -17.66 1.12
N ILE A 53 -5.14 -16.76 0.35
CA ILE A 53 -3.90 -16.12 0.81
C ILE A 53 -4.17 -14.95 1.75
N THR A 54 -3.29 -14.77 2.73
CA THR A 54 -3.43 -13.68 3.71
C THR A 54 -3.10 -12.32 3.10
N PHE A 55 -3.67 -11.24 3.66
CA PHE A 55 -3.36 -9.87 3.25
C PHE A 55 -1.84 -9.57 3.24
N GLY A 56 -1.08 -10.19 4.15
CA GLY A 56 0.37 -10.07 4.19
C GLY A 56 1.07 -10.65 2.96
N GLN A 57 0.57 -11.76 2.41
CA GLN A 57 1.09 -12.38 1.18
C GLN A 57 0.68 -11.59 -0.06
N VAL A 58 -0.57 -11.10 -0.11
CA VAL A 58 -1.03 -10.18 -1.17
C VAL A 58 -0.13 -8.95 -1.24
N GLY A 59 0.14 -8.32 -0.10
CA GLY A 59 1.02 -7.15 -0.03
C GLY A 59 2.46 -7.42 -0.47
N LYS A 60 2.99 -8.63 -0.25
CA LYS A 60 4.31 -9.03 -0.78
C LYS A 60 4.29 -9.14 -2.32
N LYS A 61 3.32 -9.87 -2.89
CA LYS A 61 3.17 -9.99 -4.35
C LYS A 61 3.01 -8.63 -5.02
N LEU A 62 2.12 -7.78 -4.50
CA LEU A 62 1.92 -6.42 -5.00
C LEU A 62 3.18 -5.55 -4.92
N GLY A 63 3.98 -5.72 -3.86
CA GLY A 63 5.24 -5.00 -3.71
C GLY A 63 6.30 -5.43 -4.72
N GLU A 64 6.34 -6.72 -5.07
CA GLU A 64 7.22 -7.26 -6.11
C GLU A 64 6.76 -6.83 -7.51
N GLU A 65 5.45 -6.95 -7.81
CA GLU A 65 4.88 -6.48 -9.07
C GLU A 65 5.10 -4.98 -9.24
N TRP A 66 4.87 -4.16 -8.20
CA TRP A 66 5.12 -2.71 -8.27
C TRP A 66 6.58 -2.37 -8.59
N LYS A 67 7.53 -3.13 -8.06
CA LYS A 67 8.95 -2.94 -8.40
C LYS A 67 9.26 -3.38 -9.83
N ALA A 68 8.57 -4.40 -10.32
CA ALA A 68 8.69 -4.91 -11.68
C ALA A 68 7.97 -4.03 -12.73
N LEU A 69 6.99 -3.21 -12.33
CA LEU A 69 6.33 -2.26 -13.22
C LEU A 69 7.32 -1.28 -13.85
N THR A 70 7.04 -0.90 -15.09
CA THR A 70 7.80 0.14 -15.80
C THR A 70 7.51 1.52 -15.21
N GLU A 71 8.41 2.47 -15.46
CA GLU A 71 8.19 3.85 -15.01
C GLU A 71 6.93 4.46 -15.63
N GLU A 72 6.53 4.06 -16.84
CA GLU A 72 5.29 4.53 -17.48
C GLU A 72 4.04 4.08 -16.71
N GLN A 73 3.99 2.82 -16.30
CA GLN A 73 2.90 2.30 -15.48
C GLN A 73 2.87 2.98 -14.12
N LYS A 74 4.04 3.13 -13.49
CA LYS A 74 4.15 3.89 -12.24
C LYS A 74 3.74 5.35 -12.45
N GLN A 75 4.04 5.95 -13.60
CA GLN A 75 3.70 7.35 -13.91
C GLN A 75 2.20 7.54 -13.94
N LYS A 76 1.45 6.65 -14.61
CA LYS A 76 -0.01 6.65 -14.57
C LYS A 76 -0.54 6.65 -13.13
N TYR A 77 0.04 5.84 -12.26
CA TYR A 77 -0.35 5.80 -10.84
C TYR A 77 0.16 7.02 -10.04
N LYS A 78 1.30 7.61 -10.39
CA LYS A 78 1.79 8.88 -9.80
C LYS A 78 0.85 10.03 -10.13
N ASP A 79 0.37 10.10 -11.37
CA ASP A 79 -0.58 11.12 -11.80
C ASP A 79 -1.91 10.97 -11.07
N LEU A 80 -2.44 9.74 -10.97
CA LEU A 80 -3.62 9.44 -10.14
C LEU A 80 -3.40 9.79 -8.67
N ALA A 81 -2.21 9.56 -8.13
CA ALA A 81 -1.89 9.89 -6.75
C ALA A 81 -1.81 11.39 -6.50
N GLU A 82 -1.32 12.18 -7.46
CA GLU A 82 -1.35 13.64 -7.38
C GLU A 82 -2.78 14.17 -7.41
N VAL A 83 -3.67 13.58 -8.23
CA VAL A 83 -5.11 13.92 -8.23
C VAL A 83 -5.75 13.59 -6.88
N GLU A 84 -5.54 12.39 -6.37
CA GLU A 84 -6.11 11.95 -5.09
C GLU A 84 -5.55 12.75 -3.90
N LYS A 85 -4.26 13.10 -3.96
CA LYS A 85 -3.62 13.97 -2.98
C LYS A 85 -4.24 15.36 -2.99
N LYS A 86 -4.45 15.98 -4.17
CA LYS A 86 -5.12 17.28 -4.29
C LYS A 86 -6.54 17.22 -3.73
N ARG A 87 -7.30 16.19 -4.11
CA ARG A 87 -8.65 15.95 -3.57
C ARG A 87 -8.63 15.88 -2.04
N TYR A 88 -7.71 15.08 -1.47
CA TYR A 88 -7.55 14.98 -0.02
C TYR A 88 -7.15 16.30 0.62
N GLU A 89 -6.24 17.07 0.01
CA GLU A 89 -5.82 18.37 0.52
C GLU A 89 -6.99 19.36 0.54
N SER A 90 -7.82 19.37 -0.50
CA SER A 90 -9.05 20.18 -0.55
C SER A 90 -10.06 19.73 0.52
N GLU A 91 -10.37 18.43 0.62
CA GLU A 91 -11.26 17.90 1.66
C GLU A 91 -10.72 18.19 3.07
N LYS A 92 -9.40 18.10 3.26
CA LYS A 92 -8.71 18.43 4.52
C LYS A 92 -8.78 19.91 4.84
N ALA A 93 -8.60 20.78 3.87
CA ALA A 93 -8.71 22.21 4.06
C ALA A 93 -10.15 22.59 4.46
N LEU A 94 -11.16 22.02 3.80
CA LEU A 94 -12.57 22.20 4.17
C LEU A 94 -12.84 21.70 5.59
N TYR A 95 -12.34 20.50 5.94
CA TYR A 95 -12.48 19.96 7.29
C TYR A 95 -11.81 20.82 8.36
N LEU A 96 -10.60 21.34 8.09
CA LEU A 96 -9.94 22.28 9.00
C LEU A 96 -10.68 23.61 9.12
N ALA A 97 -11.25 24.12 8.03
CA ALA A 97 -11.99 25.38 8.02
C ALA A 97 -13.38 25.27 8.71
N THR A 98 -13.92 24.04 8.80
CA THR A 98 -15.21 23.75 9.45
C THR A 98 -15.06 23.36 10.92
N LYS A 99 -13.83 23.26 11.44
CA LYS A 99 -13.53 22.94 12.84
C LYS A 99 -13.19 24.19 13.63
#